data_AF-A0AAQ3CN43-F1
#
_entry.id   AF-A0AAQ3CN43-F1
#
_cell.length_a   1.000
_cell.length_b   1.000
_cell.length_c   1.000
_cell.angle_alpha   90.00
_cell.angle_beta   90.00
_cell.angle_gamma   90.00
#
_symmetry.space_group_name_H-M   'P 1'
#
loop_
_entity.id
_entity.type
_entity.pdbx_description
1 polymer ?
#
loop_
_entity_poly.entity_id
_entity_poly.type
_entity_poly.pdbx_seq_one_letter_code
_entity_poly.pdbx_strand_id
1 'polypeptide(L)' 'MAAAIPQTVITRQMVFNELIKVGINKDIADDLAYRYYKNELTHKDIEYLKENFDIKLEKVESSF' A
#
# COMPACT_ATOMS: atom_id res chain seq x y z
N MET A 1 -11.99 -35.03 -2.36
CA MET A 1 -12.48 -33.78 -1.73
C MET A 1 -11.32 -32.79 -1.71
N ALA A 2 -11.41 -31.69 -2.47
CA ALA A 2 -10.36 -30.67 -2.47
C ALA A 2 -10.47 -29.84 -1.18
N ALA A 3 -9.39 -29.78 -0.39
CA ALA A 3 -9.35 -28.94 0.80
C ALA A 3 -9.43 -27.46 0.37
N ALA A 4 -10.41 -26.73 0.90
CA ALA A 4 -10.48 -25.28 0.71
C ALA A 4 -9.26 -24.64 1.37
N ILE A 5 -8.43 -23.98 0.57
CA ILE A 5 -7.31 -23.17 1.06
C ILE A 5 -7.94 -22.02 1.85
N PRO A 6 -7.59 -21.79 3.13
CA PRO A 6 -8.11 -20.64 3.86
C PRO A 6 -7.72 -19.36 3.11
N GLN A 7 -8.72 -18.66 2.59
CA GLN A 7 -8.54 -17.34 2.01
C GLN A 7 -8.01 -16.42 3.11
N THR A 8 -6.76 -15.99 3.00
CA THR A 8 -6.18 -15.02 3.92
C THR A 8 -6.92 -13.70 3.72
N VAL A 9 -7.80 -13.36 4.67
CA VAL A 9 -8.47 -12.06 4.69
C VAL A 9 -7.41 -10.99 4.91
N ILE A 10 -7.14 -10.19 3.88
CA ILE A 10 -6.21 -9.06 3.99
C ILE A 10 -6.93 -7.95 4.76
N THR A 11 -6.43 -7.66 5.96
CA THR A 11 -6.99 -6.58 6.80
C THR A 11 -6.30 -5.26 6.51
N ARG A 12 -6.98 -4.14 6.80
CA ARG A 12 -6.39 -2.79 6.75
C ARG A 12 -5.07 -2.71 7.52
N GLN A 13 -5.03 -3.31 8.71
CA GLN A 13 -3.83 -3.28 9.57
C GLN A 13 -2.65 -4.00 8.93
N MET A 14 -2.89 -5.10 8.21
CA MET A 14 -1.83 -5.81 7.48
C MET A 14 -1.24 -4.93 6.39
N VAL A 15 -2.09 -4.30 5.57
CA VAL A 15 -1.63 -3.40 4.50
C VAL A 15 -0.87 -2.21 5.08
N PHE A 16 -1.41 -1.57 6.11
CA PHE A 16 -0.74 -0.48 6.82
C PHE A 16 0.67 -0.88 7.29
N ASN A 17 0.79 -2.02 8.00
CA ASN A 17 2.08 -2.48 8.52
C ASN A 17 3.10 -2.73 7.40
N GLU A 18 2.66 -3.28 6.26
CA GLU A 18 3.53 -3.52 5.11
C GLU A 18 3.98 -2.22 4.42
N LEU A 19 3.13 -1.20 4.38
CA LEU A 19 3.48 0.12 3.85
C LEU A 19 4.50 0.84 4.75
N ILE A 20 4.32 0.77 6.08
CA ILE A 20 5.27 1.33 7.05
C ILE A 20 6.63 0.64 6.94
N LYS A 21 6.67 -0.69 6.79
CA LYS A 21 7.92 -1.46 6.68
C LYS A 21 8.78 -1.04 5.49
N VAL A 22 8.16 -0.58 4.40
CA VAL A 22 8.89 -0.10 3.22
C VAL A 22 9.17 1.40 3.23
N GLY A 23 8.96 2.06 4.38
CA GLY A 23 9.34 3.46 4.57
C GLY A 23 8.29 4.49 4.13
N ILE A 24 7.06 4.06 3.83
CA ILE A 24 5.98 5.01 3.54
C ILE A 24 5.60 5.75 4.82
N ASN A 25 5.42 7.07 4.71
CA ASN A 25 5.00 7.92 5.81
C ASN A 25 3.69 7.40 6.44
N LYS A 26 3.57 7.52 7.77
CA LYS A 26 2.45 6.95 8.53
C LYS A 26 1.08 7.43 8.09
N ASP A 27 0.93 8.73 7.79
CA ASP A 27 -0.34 9.31 7.38
C ASP A 27 -0.73 8.84 5.96
N ILE A 28 0.27 8.73 5.08
CA ILE A 28 0.09 8.18 3.72
C ILE A 28 -0.27 6.69 3.79
N ALA A 29 0.41 5.92 4.65
CA ALA A 29 0.14 4.50 4.84
C ALA A 29 -1.29 4.25 5.38
N ASP A 30 -1.78 5.12 6.27
CA ASP A 30 -3.13 5.02 6.84
C ASP A 30 -4.23 5.28 5.79
N ASP A 31 -4.01 6.27 4.91
CA ASP A 31 -4.92 6.58 3.79
C ASP A 31 -4.92 5.45 2.74
N LEU A 32 -3.75 5.00 2.29
CA LEU A 32 -3.63 3.92 1.30
C LEU A 32 -4.24 2.61 1.81
N ALA A 33 -3.99 2.25 3.09
CA ALA A 33 -4.59 1.07 3.68
C ALA A 33 -6.12 1.18 3.80
N TYR A 34 -6.65 2.38 4.06
CA TYR A 34 -8.10 2.63 4.09
C TYR A 34 -8.72 2.47 2.71
N ARG A 35 -8.14 3.07 1.67
CA ARG A 35 -8.60 2.92 0.27
C ARG A 35 -8.55 1.47 -0.20
N TYR A 36 -7.48 0.73 0.13
CA TYR A 36 -7.39 -0.70 -0.16
C TYR A 36 -8.52 -1.49 0.52
N TYR A 37 -8.79 -1.21 1.79
CA TYR A 37 -9.89 -1.86 2.53
C TYR A 37 -11.28 -1.54 1.95
N LYS A 38 -11.45 -0.36 1.34
CA LYS A 38 -12.68 0.05 0.65
C LYS A 38 -12.78 -0.47 -0.79
N ASN A 39 -11.81 -1.25 -1.26
CA ASN A 39 -11.67 -1.69 -2.66
C ASN A 39 -11.50 -0.54 -3.66
N GLU A 40 -11.04 0.63 -3.18
CA GLU A 40 -10.70 1.79 -4.01
C GLU A 40 -9.27 1.68 -4.56
N LEU A 41 -8.46 0.79 -3.97
CA LEU A 41 -7.15 0.39 -4.47
C LEU A 41 -7.05 -1.13 -4.54
N THR A 42 -6.43 -1.62 -5.60
CA THR A 42 -6.13 -3.04 -5.78
C THR A 42 -4.73 -3.37 -5.27
N HIS A 43 -4.42 -4.67 -5.19
CA HIS A 43 -3.06 -5.10 -4.85
C HIS A 43 -2.02 -4.58 -5.84
N LYS A 44 -2.35 -4.55 -7.14
CA LYS A 44 -1.46 -4.03 -8.18
C LYS A 44 -1.17 -2.55 -8.01
N ASP A 45 -2.16 -1.77 -7.57
CA ASP A 45 -1.96 -0.34 -7.32
C ASP A 45 -1.01 -0.13 -6.13
N ILE A 46 -1.11 -0.96 -5.10
CA ILE A 46 -0.17 -0.95 -3.97
C ILE A 46 1.24 -1.36 -4.39
N GLU A 47 1.39 -2.40 -5.21
CA GLU A 47 2.69 -2.80 -5.76
C GLU A 47 3.32 -1.70 -6.60
N TYR A 48 2.53 -1.08 -7.49
CA TYR A 48 2.98 0.07 -8.29
C TYR A 48 3.43 1.22 -7.40
N LEU A 49 2.67 1.55 -6.34
CA LEU A 49 3.08 2.56 -5.39
C LEU A 49 4.39 2.19 -4.71
N LYS A 50 4.63 0.94 -4.30
CA LYS A 50 5.90 0.52 -3.69
C LYS A 50 7.09 0.65 -4.64
N GLU A 51 6.94 0.23 -5.90
CA GLU A 51 8.00 0.31 -6.90
C GLU A 51 8.32 1.76 -7.31
N ASN A 52 7.32 2.64 -7.26
CA ASN A 52 7.44 4.04 -7.67
C ASN A 52 7.55 5.01 -6.47
N PHE A 53 7.44 4.56 -5.21
CA PHE A 53 7.61 5.46 -4.05
C PHE A 53 9.07 5.85 -3.81
N ASP A 54 10.03 5.18 -4.47
CA ASP A 54 11.42 5.65 -4.60
C ASP A 54 11.53 6.83 -5.59
N ILE A 55 10.42 7.51 -5.91
CA ILE A 55 10.48 8.88 -6.41
C ILE A 55 11.05 9.74 -5.28
N LYS A 56 12.38 9.81 -5.24
CA LYS A 56 13.15 10.95 -4.73
C LYS A 56 12.32 12.21 -5.00
N LEU A 57 11.79 12.80 -3.93
CA LEU A 57 11.09 14.09 -3.92
C LEU A 57 11.93 15.23 -4.54
N GLU A 58 13.18 14.96 -4.91
CA GLU A 58 14.07 15.82 -5.70
C GLU A 58 13.42 16.42 -6.97
N LYS A 59 12.39 15.76 -7.55
CA LYS A 59 11.69 16.29 -8.74
C LYS A 59 10.48 17.21 -8.45
N VAL A 60 10.00 17.27 -7.20
CA VAL A 60 8.89 18.19 -6.83
C VAL A 60 9.43 19.53 -6.32
N GLU A 61 10.63 19.54 -5.74
CA GLU A 61 11.27 20.77 -5.24
C GLU A 61 11.94 21.62 -6.33
N SER A 62 12.00 21.16 -7.59
CA SER A 62 12.58 21.90 -8.71
C SER A 62 11.56 22.70 -9.54
N SER A 63 10.31 22.80 -9.08
CA SER A 63 9.23 23.55 -9.76
C SER A 63 8.58 24.63 -8.90
N PHE A 64 9.21 25.06 -7.79
CA PHE A 64 8.76 26.19 -6.96
C PHE A 64 9.83 27.27 -6.85
#